data_AF-X1HU16-F1
#
_entry.id   AF-X1HU16-F1
#
_cell.length_a   1.000
_cell.length_b   1.000
_cell.length_c   1.000
_cell.angle_alpha   90.00
_cell.angle_beta   90.00
_cell.angle_gamma   90.00
#
_symmetry.space_group_name_H-M   'P 1'
#
loop_
_entity.id
_entity.type
_entity.pdbx_description
1 polymer ?
#
loop_
_entity_poly.entity_id
_entity_poly.type
_entity_poly.pdbx_seq_one_letter_code
_entity_poly.pdbx_strand_id
1 'polypeptide(L)'
;MKEIAVKIIEDKEYKICIERGILDKLGEYLSNIIENKRTIVITNPLVNSLYGAKLLSVLKKGGFNSDLIEVADGEKYKCLSTANYLYDELLKR
;
A
#
# COMPACT_ATOMS: atom_id res chain seq x y z
N MET A 1 13.08 7.39 12.70
CA MET A 1 12.14 7.84 11.67
C MET A 1 12.29 9.33 11.43
N LYS A 2 12.44 9.77 10.18
CA LYS A 2 12.25 11.18 9.79
C LYS A 2 10.83 11.34 9.26
N GLU A 3 10.08 12.31 9.78
CA GLU A 3 8.75 12.68 9.27
C GLU A 3 8.81 14.03 8.55
N ILE A 4 8.14 14.13 7.41
CA ILE A 4 7.96 15.38 6.65
C ILE A 4 6.46 15.58 6.47
N ALA A 5 5.92 16.67 6.99
CA ALA A 5 4.54 17.07 6.75
C ALA A 5 4.43 17.77 5.39
N VAL A 6 3.50 17.32 4.56
CA VAL A 6 3.24 17.88 3.23
C VAL A 6 1.79 18.33 3.17
N LYS A 7 1.59 19.62 2.87
CA LYS A 7 0.27 20.21 2.64
C LYS A 7 0.05 20.33 1.12
N ILE A 8 -0.99 19.67 0.60
CA ILE A 8 -1.34 19.73 -0.83
C ILE A 8 -2.24 20.93 -1.10
N ILE A 9 -3.34 21.03 -0.33
CA ILE A 9 -4.30 22.13 -0.31
C ILE A 9 -4.71 22.39 1.16
N GLU A 10 -5.51 23.42 1.43
CA GLU A 10 -5.88 23.81 2.81
C GLU A 10 -6.36 22.64 3.67
N ASP A 11 -7.20 21.77 3.12
CA ASP A 11 -7.83 20.66 3.85
C ASP A 11 -7.21 19.28 3.55
N LYS A 12 -6.04 19.22 2.89
CA LYS A 12 -5.37 17.94 2.59
C LYS A 12 -3.89 18.01 2.93
N GLU A 13 -3.54 17.33 4.02
CA GLU A 13 -2.16 17.09 4.43
C GLU A 13 -1.88 15.59 4.60
N TYR A 14 -0.61 15.21 4.42
CA TYR A 14 -0.13 13.86 4.72
C TYR A 14 1.32 13.90 5.21
N LYS A 15 1.75 12.81 5.83
CA LYS A 15 3.11 12.64 6.34
C LYS A 15 3.91 11.70 5.44
N ILE A 16 5.12 12.09 5.10
CA ILE A 16 6.13 11.20 4.49
C ILE A 16 7.05 10.71 5.61
N CYS A 17 7.05 9.40 5.83
CA CYS A 17 7.90 8.75 6.84
C CYS A 17 9.09 8.06 6.15
N ILE A 18 10.30 8.39 6.55
CA ILE A 18 11.55 7.86 5.97
C ILE A 18 12.39 7.24 7.08
N GLU A 19 12.60 5.92 6.99
CA GLU A 19 13.48 5.16 7.88
C GLU A 19 14.05 3.95 7.15
N ARG A 20 15.33 3.64 7.37
CA ARG A 20 15.93 2.41 6.87
C ARG A 20 15.27 1.20 7.55
N GLY A 21 14.71 0.28 6.77
CA GLY A 21 13.98 -0.86 7.33
C GLY A 21 12.58 -0.52 7.85
N ILE A 22 11.99 0.61 7.43
CA ILE A 22 10.64 1.02 7.88
C ILE A 22 9.57 -0.07 7.66
N LEU A 23 9.74 -0.90 6.63
CA LEU A 23 8.83 -1.99 6.31
C LEU A 23 8.67 -2.97 7.47
N ASP A 24 9.69 -3.18 8.31
CA ASP A 24 9.62 -4.10 9.45
C ASP A 24 8.69 -3.60 10.58
N LYS A 25 8.46 -2.29 10.66
CA LYS A 25 7.62 -1.63 11.66
C LYS A 25 6.29 -1.13 11.10
N LEU A 26 6.05 -1.32 9.80
CA LEU A 26 4.93 -0.72 9.09
C LEU A 26 3.56 -1.15 9.67
N GLY A 27 3.41 -2.43 10.02
CA GLY A 27 2.16 -2.97 10.55
C GLY A 27 1.77 -2.32 11.87
N GLU A 28 2.71 -2.20 12.80
CA GLU A 28 2.51 -1.50 14.07
C GLU A 28 2.18 -0.03 13.83
N TYR A 29 2.97 0.65 12.99
CA TYR A 29 2.76 2.07 12.68
C TYR A 29 1.37 2.34 12.11
N LEU A 30 0.97 1.60 11.07
CA LEU A 30 -0.35 1.73 10.46
C LEU A 30 -1.45 1.32 11.44
N SER A 31 -1.21 0.36 12.33
CA SER A 31 -2.23 -0.10 13.26
C SER A 31 -2.69 0.98 14.24
N ASN A 32 -1.81 1.93 14.57
CA ASN A 32 -2.09 3.07 15.43
C ASN A 32 -2.81 4.23 14.72
N ILE A 33 -2.85 4.22 13.39
CA ILE A 33 -3.36 5.35 12.57
C ILE A 33 -4.63 4.95 11.82
N ILE A 34 -4.71 3.71 11.34
CA ILE A 34 -5.83 3.21 10.54
C ILE A 34 -6.70 2.31 11.40
N GLU A 35 -7.94 2.74 11.66
CA GLU A 35 -8.91 1.95 12.42
C GLU A 35 -9.39 0.73 11.63
N ASN A 36 -9.73 0.91 10.34
CA ASN A 36 -10.18 -0.18 9.48
C ASN A 36 -9.01 -1.08 9.06
N LYS A 37 -9.10 -2.37 9.42
CA LYS A 37 -8.03 -3.34 9.20
C LYS A 37 -8.10 -4.06 7.86
N ARG A 38 -9.11 -3.81 7.03
CA ARG A 38 -9.21 -4.37 5.68
C ARG A 38 -8.41 -3.53 4.70
N THR A 39 -7.43 -4.13 4.04
CA THR A 39 -6.56 -3.43 3.08
C THR A 39 -6.34 -4.25 1.82
N ILE A 40 -6.01 -3.58 0.72
CA ILE A 40 -5.67 -4.21 -0.54
C ILE A 40 -4.34 -3.60 -1.02
N VAL A 41 -3.36 -4.46 -1.28
CA VAL A 41 -2.04 -4.10 -1.79
C VAL A 41 -2.08 -4.22 -3.31
N ILE A 42 -1.87 -3.11 -4.01
CA ILE A 42 -1.76 -3.09 -5.48
C ILE A 42 -0.30 -2.86 -5.84
N THR A 43 0.28 -3.73 -6.66
CA THR A 43 1.70 -3.68 -7.02
C THR A 43 1.98 -4.32 -8.38
N ASN A 44 3.23 -4.30 -8.85
CA ASN A 44 3.64 -5.01 -10.06
C ASN A 44 4.40 -6.32 -9.71
N PRO A 45 4.61 -7.25 -10.66
CA PRO A 45 5.27 -8.53 -10.38
C PRO A 45 6.67 -8.41 -9.78
N LEU A 46 7.49 -7.46 -10.26
CA LEU A 46 8.85 -7.27 -9.76
C LEU A 46 8.84 -6.85 -8.29
N VAL A 47 8.04 -5.84 -7.94
CA VAL A 47 7.93 -5.32 -6.57
C VAL A 47 7.28 -6.35 -5.65
N ASN A 48 6.28 -7.11 -6.12
CA ASN A 48 5.70 -8.21 -5.36
C ASN A 48 6.77 -9.27 -5.01
N SER A 49 7.57 -9.69 -6.00
CA SER A 49 8.61 -10.71 -5.80
C SER A 49 9.66 -10.29 -4.75
N LEU A 50 9.95 -8.99 -4.65
CA LEU A 50 10.94 -8.46 -3.72
C LEU A 50 10.37 -8.18 -2.32
N TYR A 51 9.14 -7.68 -2.23
CA TYR A 51 8.62 -7.10 -0.98
C TYR A 51 7.24 -7.63 -0.55
N GLY A 52 6.47 -8.27 -1.43
CA GLY A 52 5.08 -8.63 -1.18
C GLY A 52 4.90 -9.56 0.01
N ALA A 53 5.64 -10.66 0.05
CA ALA A 53 5.57 -11.62 1.16
C ALA A 53 5.92 -10.97 2.51
N LYS A 54 6.96 -10.12 2.53
CA LYS A 54 7.36 -9.39 3.74
C LYS A 54 6.30 -8.39 4.17
N LEU A 55 5.77 -7.60 3.23
CA LEU A 55 4.73 -6.61 3.47
C LEU A 55 3.46 -7.25 4.06
N LEU A 56 2.95 -8.31 3.42
CA LEU A 56 1.76 -9.01 3.89
C LEU A 56 1.97 -9.63 5.28
N SER A 57 3.16 -10.19 5.55
CA SER A 57 3.47 -10.70 6.89
C SER A 57 3.46 -9.60 7.95
N VAL A 58 4.01 -8.42 7.65
CA VAL A 58 4.05 -7.29 8.59
C VAL A 58 2.66 -6.69 8.81
N LEU A 59 1.88 -6.51 7.74
CA LEU A 59 0.49 -6.05 7.83
C LEU A 59 -0.36 -6.99 8.68
N LYS A 60 -0.25 -8.31 8.46
CA LYS A 60 -0.94 -9.31 9.27
C LYS A 60 -0.57 -9.22 10.76
N LYS A 61 0.71 -8.99 11.10
CA LYS A 61 1.14 -8.76 12.50
C LYS A 61 0.53 -7.49 13.10
N GLY A 62 0.30 -6.47 12.29
CA GLY A 62 -0.43 -5.24 12.67
C GLY A 62 -1.96 -5.40 12.74
N GLY A 63 -2.47 -6.63 12.62
CA GLY A 63 -3.90 -6.92 12.66
C GLY A 63 -4.66 -6.65 11.37
N PHE A 64 -3.95 -6.35 10.27
CA PHE A 64 -4.58 -6.11 8.97
C PHE A 64 -4.94 -7.42 8.25
N ASN A 65 -6.11 -7.43 7.62
CA ASN A 65 -6.49 -8.43 6.63
C ASN A 65 -6.25 -7.83 5.24
N SER A 66 -5.23 -8.35 4.55
CA SER A 66 -4.70 -7.76 3.34
C SER A 66 -4.78 -8.71 2.15
N ASP A 67 -5.48 -8.28 1.10
CA ASP A 67 -5.40 -8.93 -0.22
C ASP A 67 -4.31 -8.29 -1.08
N LEU A 68 -3.87 -8.99 -2.12
CA LEU A 68 -2.90 -8.48 -3.09
C LEU A 68 -3.45 -8.60 -4.52
N ILE A 69 -3.26 -7.54 -5.30
CA ILE A 69 -3.57 -7.49 -6.73
C ILE A 69 -2.31 -7.06 -7.48
N GLU A 70 -1.90 -7.86 -8.46
CA GLU A 70 -0.83 -7.48 -9.37
C GLU A 70 -1.38 -6.77 -10.62
N VAL A 71 -0.65 -5.75 -11.06
CA VAL A 71 -0.81 -5.11 -12.37
C VAL A 71 0.46 -5.30 -13.19
N ALA A 72 0.32 -5.45 -14.51
CA ALA A 72 1.47 -5.65 -15.38
C ALA A 72 2.47 -4.47 -15.30
N ASP A 73 3.76 -4.77 -15.44
CA ASP A 73 4.83 -3.78 -15.26
C ASP A 73 5.07 -2.91 -16.51
N GLY A 74 5.37 -1.63 -16.28
CA GLY A 74 5.70 -0.62 -17.31
C GLY A 74 4.61 0.43 -17.56
N GLU A 75 5.04 1.63 -17.98
CA GLU A 75 4.15 2.82 -18.13
C GLU A 75 3.02 2.60 -19.14
N LYS A 76 3.20 1.72 -20.12
CA LYS A 76 2.14 1.37 -21.09
C LYS A 76 0.87 0.79 -20.43
N TYR A 77 0.99 0.22 -19.23
CA TYR A 77 -0.13 -0.29 -18.44
C TYR A 77 -0.72 0.74 -17.49
N LYS A 78 -0.17 1.95 -17.42
CA LYS A 78 -0.77 3.06 -16.67
C LYS A 78 -1.82 3.75 -17.53
N CYS A 79 -2.91 3.03 -17.74
CA CYS A 79 -3.99 3.41 -18.62
C CYS A 79 -5.35 3.07 -18.00
N LEU A 80 -6.42 3.64 -18.56
CA LEU A 80 -7.78 3.48 -18.02
C LEU A 80 -8.27 2.04 -18.06
N SER A 81 -7.81 1.21 -19.00
CA SER A 81 -8.16 -0.21 -19.03
C SER A 81 -7.64 -0.96 -17.80
N THR A 82 -6.39 -0.69 -17.37
CA THR A 82 -5.84 -1.24 -16.13
C THR A 82 -6.57 -0.71 -14.90
N ALA A 83 -6.94 0.57 -14.88
CA ALA A 83 -7.74 1.13 -13.79
C ALA A 83 -9.12 0.46 -13.71
N ASN A 84 -9.78 0.22 -14.84
CA ASN A 84 -11.05 -0.49 -14.87
C ASN A 84 -10.94 -1.92 -14.34
N TYR A 85 -9.90 -2.65 -14.76
CA TYR A 85 -9.58 -3.97 -14.20
C TYR A 85 -9.41 -3.91 -12.67
N LEU A 86 -8.69 -2.92 -12.15
CA LEU A 86 -8.56 -2.75 -10.71
C LEU A 86 -9.91 -2.49 -10.02
N TYR A 87 -10.79 -1.69 -10.60
CA TYR A 87 -12.13 -1.47 -10.05
C TYR A 87 -12.94 -2.78 -9.97
N ASP A 88 -12.90 -3.58 -11.03
CA ASP A 88 -13.58 -4.89 -11.05
C ASP A 88 -13.02 -5.84 -9.98
N GLU A 89 -11.69 -5.85 -9.79
CA GLU A 89 -11.04 -6.66 -8.77
C GLU A 89 -11.32 -6.19 -7.35
N LEU A 90 -11.46 -4.88 -7.14
CA LEU A 90 -11.81 -4.30 -5.84
C LEU A 90 -13.25 -4.62 -5.43
N LEU A 91 -14.18 -4.68 -6.38
CA LEU A 91 -15.59 -5.04 -6.12
C LEU A 91 -15.77 -6.51 -5.72
N LYS A 92 -14.90 -7.40 -6.17
CA LYS A 92 -15.00 -8.86 -5.90
C LYS A 92 -14.49 -9.26 -4.51
N ARG A 93 -13.67 -8.42 -3.88
CA ARG A 93 -13.00 -8.73 -2.62
C ARG A 93 -13.82 -8.27 -1.43
#